data_AF-A0A830HKD3-F1
#
_entry.id   AF-A0A830HKD3-F1
#
_cell.length_a   1.000
_cell.length_b   1.000
_cell.length_c   1.000
_cell.angle_alpha   90.00
_cell.angle_beta   90.00
_cell.angle_gamma   90.00
#
_symmetry.space_group_name_H-M   'P 1'
#
loop_
_entity.id
_entity.type
_entity.pdbx_description
1 polymer ?
#
loop_
_entity_poly.entity_id
_entity_poly.type
_entity_poly.pdbx_seq_one_letter_code
_entity_poly.pdbx_strand_id
1 'polypeptide(L)'
;MFARMGLALVAMLAMLPACVAGFQSTGTQKAAQEACGLPTDYYATSHCFADATHHTCCMLGPEARAYADASGNPIGTAAARAYKHLHGHDPDPSEPLPWCTCFGSLVCSAYASKFADTGIKFIFDPSGVGASTGGMAAVDVPRNPSCEAKARTFFDVTAHATPGVDVETSLYTDGRCPLWDPKMHMVDVEDALDKHPVDFKVTGRQKSGGERNVGRRVDEY
;
A
#
# COMPACT_ATOMS: atom_id res chain seq x y z
N MET A 1 71.81 34.06 -16.54
CA MET A 1 70.74 34.17 -15.52
C MET A 1 69.42 34.34 -16.25
N PHE A 2 68.65 33.27 -16.43
CA PHE A 2 67.31 33.33 -17.03
C PHE A 2 66.28 32.96 -15.97
N ALA A 3 65.47 33.93 -15.55
CA ALA A 3 64.42 33.75 -14.56
C ALA A 3 63.18 33.14 -15.23
N ARG A 4 62.73 32.01 -14.68
CA ARG A 4 61.45 31.36 -14.98
C ARG A 4 60.34 32.15 -14.28
N MET A 5 59.36 32.64 -15.03
CA MET A 5 58.05 33.03 -14.49
C MET A 5 57.00 32.07 -15.05
N GLY A 6 56.69 31.04 -14.26
CA GLY A 6 55.52 30.19 -14.47
C GLY A 6 54.31 30.93 -13.94
N LEU A 7 53.41 31.32 -14.84
CA LEU A 7 52.11 31.87 -14.51
C LEU A 7 51.19 30.71 -14.12
N ALA A 8 51.02 30.49 -12.82
CA ALA A 8 50.04 29.54 -12.31
C ALA A 8 48.63 30.14 -12.49
N LEU A 9 47.94 29.67 -13.53
CA LEU A 9 46.52 29.96 -13.74
C LEU A 9 45.71 29.15 -12.72
N VAL A 10 45.41 29.76 -11.58
CA VAL A 10 44.49 29.19 -10.59
C VAL A 10 43.07 29.34 -11.15
N ALA A 11 42.57 28.29 -11.80
CA ALA A 11 41.18 28.18 -12.17
C ALA A 11 40.33 28.05 -10.90
N MET A 12 39.65 29.15 -10.51
CA MET A 12 38.55 29.08 -9.55
C MET A 12 37.43 28.24 -10.16
N LEU A 13 37.34 26.97 -9.79
CA LEU A 13 36.12 26.19 -9.95
C LEU A 13 35.05 26.84 -9.06
N ALA A 14 34.17 27.62 -9.67
CA ALA A 14 32.91 28.00 -9.05
C ALA A 14 32.10 26.72 -8.81
N MET A 15 31.96 26.32 -7.55
CA MET A 15 31.00 25.30 -7.13
C MET A 15 29.60 25.86 -7.35
N LEU A 16 29.02 25.60 -8.52
CA LEU A 16 27.59 25.77 -8.71
C LEU A 16 26.89 24.83 -7.71
N PRO A 17 25.89 25.31 -6.94
CA PRO A 17 25.09 24.43 -6.13
C PRO A 17 24.44 23.44 -7.08
N ALA A 18 24.78 22.17 -6.95
CA ALA A 18 24.07 21.11 -7.65
C ALA A 18 22.63 21.20 -7.16
N CYS A 19 21.73 21.76 -7.97
CA CYS A 19 20.30 21.60 -7.80
C CYS A 19 20.07 20.09 -7.76
N VAL A 20 19.88 19.53 -6.57
CA VAL A 20 19.43 18.16 -6.40
C VAL A 20 18.04 18.17 -7.02
N ALA A 21 17.93 17.66 -8.25
CA ALA A 21 16.64 17.51 -8.90
C ALA A 21 15.80 16.62 -7.98
N GLY A 22 14.80 17.23 -7.33
CA GLY A 22 13.86 16.51 -6.49
C GLY A 22 13.13 15.46 -7.33
N PHE A 23 12.91 14.28 -6.77
CA PHE A 23 11.99 13.32 -7.37
C PHE A 23 10.61 13.98 -7.47
N GLN A 24 9.94 13.81 -8.62
CA GLN A 24 8.55 14.18 -8.79
C GLN A 24 7.86 13.14 -9.66
N SER A 25 6.82 12.50 -9.12
CA SER A 25 5.99 11.57 -9.87
C SER A 25 5.22 12.27 -10.99
N THR A 26 4.87 11.52 -12.04
CA THR A 26 4.11 12.04 -13.18
C THR A 26 3.04 11.04 -13.64
N GLY A 27 2.11 11.50 -14.48
CA GLY A 27 1.09 10.64 -15.10
C GLY A 27 0.24 9.89 -14.08
N THR A 28 -0.05 8.62 -14.38
CA THR A 28 -0.94 7.77 -13.56
C THR A 28 -0.32 7.38 -12.22
N GLN A 29 1.01 7.33 -12.10
CA GLN A 29 1.67 7.15 -10.79
C GLN A 29 1.32 8.30 -9.86
N LYS A 30 1.43 9.54 -10.37
CA LYS A 30 1.11 10.74 -9.59
C LYS A 30 -0.34 10.70 -9.12
N ALA A 31 -1.26 10.39 -10.04
CA ALA A 31 -2.68 10.28 -9.72
C ALA A 31 -2.94 9.20 -8.65
N ALA A 32 -2.27 8.04 -8.72
CA ALA A 32 -2.39 7.00 -7.70
C ALA A 32 -1.80 7.41 -6.34
N GLN A 33 -0.67 8.12 -6.31
CA GLN A 33 -0.10 8.63 -5.07
C GLN A 33 -1.00 9.68 -4.42
N GLU A 34 -1.50 10.64 -5.20
CA GLU A 34 -2.48 11.63 -4.75
C GLU A 34 -3.74 10.94 -4.25
N ALA A 35 -4.21 9.91 -4.98
CA ALA A 35 -5.37 9.13 -4.60
C ALA A 35 -5.18 8.37 -3.29
N CYS A 36 -3.97 7.90 -3.02
CA CYS A 36 -3.64 7.24 -1.77
C CYS A 36 -3.43 8.23 -0.62
N GLY A 37 -3.15 9.51 -0.89
CA GLY A 37 -2.73 10.48 0.13
C GLY A 37 -1.23 10.39 0.44
N LEU A 38 -0.42 10.07 -0.57
CA LEU A 38 1.04 10.01 -0.48
C LEU A 38 1.69 11.22 -1.19
N PRO A 39 2.82 11.74 -0.68
CA PRO A 39 3.55 12.80 -1.35
C PRO A 39 4.08 12.35 -2.72
N THR A 40 3.95 13.25 -3.70
CA THR A 40 4.39 13.05 -5.08
C THR A 40 5.80 13.54 -5.35
N ASP A 41 6.40 14.24 -4.39
CA ASP A 41 7.71 14.88 -4.42
C ASP A 41 8.69 14.31 -3.39
N TYR A 42 8.40 13.11 -2.87
CA TYR A 42 9.19 12.45 -1.83
C TYR A 42 9.83 11.17 -2.37
N TYR A 43 11.16 11.09 -2.36
CA TYR A 43 11.87 9.94 -2.95
C TYR A 43 11.46 8.59 -2.34
N ALA A 44 11.13 8.56 -1.04
CA ALA A 44 10.74 7.31 -0.38
C ALA A 44 9.39 6.74 -0.88
N THR A 45 8.52 7.56 -1.48
CA THR A 45 7.27 7.10 -2.11
C THR A 45 7.44 6.80 -3.61
N SER A 46 8.61 7.03 -4.21
CA SER A 46 8.83 6.89 -5.66
C SER A 46 8.56 5.50 -6.25
N HIS A 47 8.59 4.45 -5.44
CA HIS A 47 8.28 3.08 -5.84
C HIS A 47 6.78 2.76 -5.81
N CYS A 48 6.01 3.51 -4.99
CA CYS A 48 4.57 3.32 -4.88
C CYS A 48 3.90 3.52 -6.24
N PHE A 49 3.09 2.53 -6.63
CA PHE A 49 2.30 2.55 -7.85
C PHE A 49 3.13 2.69 -9.14
N ALA A 50 4.42 2.37 -9.09
CA ALA A 50 5.33 2.43 -10.23
C ALA A 50 6.16 1.17 -10.44
N ASP A 51 6.27 0.31 -9.43
CA ASP A 51 6.94 -0.98 -9.55
C ASP A 51 5.97 -2.14 -9.79
N ALA A 52 6.50 -3.35 -9.90
CA ALA A 52 5.74 -4.56 -10.20
C ALA A 52 4.93 -5.13 -9.02
N THR A 53 5.03 -4.54 -7.82
CA THR A 53 4.56 -5.16 -6.58
C THR A 53 3.74 -4.23 -5.65
N HIS A 54 3.99 -2.92 -5.62
CA HIS A 54 3.38 -1.97 -4.69
C HIS A 54 2.15 -1.29 -5.28
N HIS A 55 1.11 -2.09 -5.48
CA HIS A 55 -0.11 -1.72 -6.21
C HIS A 55 -1.29 -1.40 -5.30
N THR A 56 -1.31 -1.94 -4.09
CA THR A 56 -2.42 -1.77 -3.14
C THR A 56 -2.22 -0.51 -2.31
N CYS A 57 -3.12 0.46 -2.38
CA CYS A 57 -3.20 1.51 -1.36
C CYS A 57 -3.89 0.95 -0.12
N CYS A 58 -3.14 0.79 0.96
CA CYS A 58 -3.62 0.30 2.23
C CYS A 58 -3.75 1.43 3.24
N MET A 59 -4.89 1.51 3.90
CA MET A 59 -5.03 2.31 5.10
C MET A 59 -4.63 1.45 6.29
N LEU A 60 -3.54 1.82 6.96
CA LEU A 60 -2.94 1.07 8.05
C LEU A 60 -3.36 1.66 9.39
N GLY A 61 -4.20 0.93 10.14
CA GLY A 61 -4.52 1.26 11.52
C GLY A 61 -3.27 1.21 12.42
N PRO A 62 -3.32 1.82 13.62
CA PRO A 62 -2.16 1.96 14.50
C PRO A 62 -1.53 0.62 14.90
N GLU A 63 -2.35 -0.40 15.19
CA GLU A 63 -1.87 -1.74 15.52
C GLU A 63 -1.18 -2.43 14.33
N ALA A 64 -1.70 -2.23 13.12
CA ALA A 64 -1.09 -2.78 11.91
C ALA A 64 0.25 -2.12 11.59
N ARG A 65 0.38 -0.81 11.81
CA ARG A 65 1.65 -0.08 11.66
C ARG A 65 2.72 -0.65 12.60
N ALA A 66 2.38 -0.79 13.88
CA ALA A 66 3.29 -1.34 14.88
C ALA A 66 3.67 -2.80 14.58
N TYR A 67 2.71 -3.62 14.18
CA TYR A 67 2.94 -5.01 13.78
C TYR A 67 3.87 -5.11 12.58
N ALA A 68 3.64 -4.31 11.54
CA ALA A 68 4.44 -4.32 10.34
C ALA A 68 5.91 -4.03 10.66
N ASP A 69 6.18 -2.95 11.37
CA ASP A 69 7.54 -2.56 11.78
C ASP A 69 8.21 -3.64 12.63
N ALA A 70 7.49 -4.22 13.60
CA ALA A 70 8.00 -5.30 14.45
C ALA A 70 8.26 -6.61 13.68
N SER A 71 7.57 -6.83 12.57
CA SER A 71 7.69 -8.02 11.72
C SER A 71 8.80 -7.93 10.66
N GLY A 72 9.55 -6.82 10.62
CA GLY A 72 10.59 -6.57 9.62
C GLY A 72 10.06 -6.01 8.30
N ASN A 73 8.82 -5.53 8.27
CA ASN A 73 8.21 -4.80 7.15
C ASN A 73 7.94 -3.35 7.57
N PRO A 74 8.93 -2.43 7.46
CA PRO A 74 8.92 -1.12 8.14
C PRO A 74 7.98 -0.07 7.53
N ILE A 75 6.78 -0.48 7.09
CA ILE A 75 5.80 0.37 6.44
C ILE A 75 5.04 1.27 7.41
N GLY A 76 4.97 0.93 8.70
CA GLY A 76 4.36 1.80 9.71
C GLY A 76 5.17 3.08 9.89
N THR A 77 6.49 2.92 10.03
CA THR A 77 7.44 4.03 10.08
C THR A 77 7.50 4.79 8.76
N ALA A 78 7.47 4.09 7.61
CA ALA A 78 7.49 4.72 6.29
C ALA A 78 6.25 5.61 6.06
N ALA A 79 5.06 5.10 6.40
CA ALA A 79 3.80 5.85 6.29
C ALA A 79 3.81 7.13 7.14
N ALA A 80 4.29 7.05 8.39
CA ALA A 80 4.40 8.23 9.27
C ALA A 80 5.36 9.29 8.73
N ARG A 81 6.48 8.88 8.12
CA ARG A 81 7.44 9.82 7.49
C ARG A 81 6.85 10.49 6.25
N ALA A 82 6.14 9.74 5.41
CA ALA A 82 5.47 10.30 4.25
C ALA A 82 4.35 11.27 4.64
N TYR A 83 3.58 10.94 5.68
CA TYR A 83 2.60 11.87 6.27
C TYR A 83 3.29 13.16 6.73
N LYS A 84 4.39 13.05 7.49
CA LYS A 84 5.12 14.23 7.98
C LYS A 84 5.66 15.10 6.84
N HIS A 85 6.15 14.48 5.77
CA HIS A 85 6.59 15.21 4.58
C HIS A 85 5.43 15.99 3.94
N LEU A 86 4.26 15.36 3.83
CA LEU A 86 3.08 15.95 3.19
C LEU A 86 2.42 17.06 4.04
N HIS A 87 2.34 16.88 5.36
CA HIS A 87 1.57 17.75 6.26
C HIS A 87 2.45 18.68 7.13
N GLY A 88 3.77 18.45 7.18
CA GLY A 88 4.69 19.26 7.97
C GLY A 88 4.68 18.96 9.47
N HIS A 89 3.90 17.98 9.94
CA HIS A 89 3.85 17.54 11.34
C HIS A 89 3.69 16.03 11.44
N ASP A 90 3.98 15.47 12.62
CA ASP A 90 3.76 14.05 12.87
C ASP A 90 2.26 13.72 12.92
N PRO A 91 1.84 12.53 12.45
CA PRO A 91 0.44 12.10 12.51
C PRO A 91 -0.01 11.82 13.95
N ASP A 92 -1.32 11.86 14.17
CA ASP A 92 -1.90 11.35 15.41
C ASP A 92 -1.58 9.85 15.55
N PRO A 93 -1.08 9.38 16.72
CA PRO A 93 -0.79 7.97 16.92
C PRO A 93 -1.99 7.04 16.71
N SER A 94 -3.22 7.53 16.82
CA SER A 94 -4.46 6.75 16.67
C SER A 94 -5.02 6.72 15.25
N GLU A 95 -4.59 7.61 14.35
CA GLU A 95 -5.18 7.68 13.02
C GLU A 95 -4.63 6.58 12.08
N PRO A 96 -5.46 6.02 11.20
CA PRO A 96 -4.98 5.19 10.11
C PRO A 96 -4.17 6.00 9.10
N LEU A 97 -3.05 5.46 8.63
CA LEU A 97 -2.21 6.13 7.62
C LEU A 97 -2.18 5.36 6.30
N PRO A 98 -2.24 6.03 5.15
CA PRO A 98 -2.11 5.38 3.87
C PRO A 98 -0.66 4.93 3.60
N TRP A 99 -0.52 3.79 2.93
CA TRP A 99 0.74 3.35 2.35
C TRP A 99 0.52 2.41 1.16
N CYS A 100 1.42 2.43 0.18
CA CYS A 100 1.42 1.44 -0.88
C CYS A 100 2.00 0.12 -0.36
N THR A 101 1.21 -0.95 -0.34
CA THR A 101 1.66 -2.25 0.17
C THR A 101 1.89 -3.23 -0.95
N CYS A 102 2.73 -4.23 -0.69
CA CYS A 102 2.97 -5.30 -1.63
C CYS A 102 1.69 -6.10 -1.91
N PHE A 103 1.23 -6.02 -3.14
CA PHE A 103 0.06 -6.70 -3.66
C PHE A 103 0.36 -8.16 -4.03
N GLY A 104 1.58 -8.44 -4.49
CA GLY A 104 2.04 -9.80 -4.76
C GLY A 104 1.94 -10.71 -3.53
N SER A 105 2.12 -10.17 -2.33
CA SER A 105 2.07 -10.91 -1.07
C SER A 105 0.81 -10.66 -0.23
N LEU A 106 -0.15 -9.88 -0.74
CA LEU A 106 -1.44 -9.58 -0.10
C LEU A 106 -1.31 -8.91 1.28
N VAL A 107 -0.32 -8.04 1.45
CA VAL A 107 -0.02 -7.41 2.77
C VAL A 107 -1.23 -6.73 3.37
N CYS A 108 -1.97 -5.94 2.59
CA CYS A 108 -3.06 -5.15 3.14
C CYS A 108 -4.20 -6.01 3.64
N SER A 109 -4.70 -6.95 2.85
CA SER A 109 -5.78 -7.85 3.28
C SER A 109 -5.34 -8.80 4.40
N ALA A 110 -4.08 -9.26 4.39
CA ALA A 110 -3.52 -10.05 5.48
C ALA A 110 -3.57 -9.27 6.80
N TYR A 111 -3.21 -7.98 6.78
CA TYR A 111 -3.28 -7.13 7.97
C TYR A 111 -4.73 -6.75 8.32
N ALA A 112 -5.57 -6.48 7.32
CA ALA A 112 -6.99 -6.18 7.51
C ALA A 112 -7.77 -7.33 8.17
N SER A 113 -7.36 -8.58 7.95
CA SER A 113 -7.94 -9.75 8.62
C SER A 113 -7.60 -9.83 10.11
N LYS A 114 -6.53 -9.14 10.54
CA LYS A 114 -6.03 -9.12 11.92
C LYS A 114 -6.46 -7.85 12.68
N PHE A 115 -6.54 -6.72 11.99
CA PHE A 115 -6.68 -5.39 12.59
C PHE A 115 -7.91 -4.66 12.03
N ALA A 116 -8.83 -4.27 12.93
CA ALA A 116 -10.13 -3.72 12.58
C ALA A 116 -10.08 -2.36 11.86
N ASP A 117 -9.02 -1.58 12.05
CA ASP A 117 -8.86 -0.26 11.43
C ASP A 117 -7.92 -0.28 10.20
N THR A 118 -7.68 -1.46 9.63
CA THR A 118 -6.84 -1.65 8.44
C THR A 118 -7.62 -2.18 7.26
N GLY A 119 -7.47 -1.58 6.08
CA GLY A 119 -8.23 -1.98 4.90
C GLY A 119 -7.68 -1.45 3.59
N ILE A 120 -8.07 -2.10 2.50
CA ILE A 120 -7.72 -1.69 1.15
C ILE A 120 -8.56 -0.46 0.81
N LYS A 121 -7.89 0.60 0.36
CA LYS A 121 -8.53 1.77 -0.25
C LYS A 121 -8.81 1.50 -1.72
N PHE A 122 -7.78 1.08 -2.45
CA PHE A 122 -7.88 0.62 -3.82
C PHE A 122 -6.66 -0.23 -4.19
N ILE A 123 -6.73 -0.90 -5.32
CA ILE A 123 -5.61 -1.60 -5.95
C ILE A 123 -5.43 -1.03 -7.35
N PHE A 124 -4.30 -0.37 -7.59
CA PHE A 124 -3.98 0.28 -8.86
C PHE A 124 -3.17 -0.64 -9.76
N ASP A 125 -3.50 -0.69 -11.05
CA ASP A 125 -2.73 -1.45 -12.04
C ASP A 125 -1.78 -0.53 -12.84
N PRO A 126 -0.50 -0.41 -12.44
CA PRO A 126 0.46 0.40 -13.18
C PRO A 126 0.84 -0.23 -14.53
N SER A 127 0.69 -1.54 -14.68
CA SER A 127 1.16 -2.28 -15.86
C SER A 127 0.10 -2.27 -16.96
N GLY A 128 -1.17 -2.16 -16.59
CA GLY A 128 -2.30 -2.20 -17.50
C GLY A 128 -2.40 -3.55 -18.20
N VAL A 129 -3.09 -4.52 -17.60
CA VAL A 129 -3.36 -5.82 -18.21
C VAL A 129 -3.93 -5.66 -19.62
N GLY A 130 -3.22 -6.21 -20.60
CA GLY A 130 -3.59 -6.13 -22.01
C GLY A 130 -3.82 -4.70 -22.51
N ALA A 131 -3.13 -3.71 -21.94
CA ALA A 131 -3.31 -2.27 -22.18
C ALA A 131 -4.74 -1.74 -21.91
N SER A 132 -5.56 -2.46 -21.12
CA SER A 132 -6.98 -2.16 -20.93
C SER A 132 -7.32 -1.56 -19.57
N THR A 133 -6.42 -1.66 -18.60
CA THR A 133 -6.64 -1.23 -17.20
C THR A 133 -5.60 -0.21 -16.72
N GLY A 134 -4.72 0.26 -17.60
CA GLY A 134 -3.73 1.29 -17.25
C GLY A 134 -4.44 2.58 -16.82
N GLY A 135 -4.11 3.07 -15.62
CA GLY A 135 -4.79 4.24 -15.05
C GLY A 135 -6.03 3.89 -14.21
N MET A 136 -6.45 2.62 -14.17
CA MET A 136 -7.62 2.17 -13.43
C MET A 136 -7.23 1.60 -12.06
N ALA A 137 -8.17 1.68 -11.11
CA ALA A 137 -8.05 1.10 -9.79
C ALA A 137 -9.26 0.23 -9.45
N ALA A 138 -9.03 -0.93 -8.84
CA ALA A 138 -10.07 -1.75 -8.24
C ALA A 138 -10.43 -1.18 -6.86
N VAL A 139 -11.72 -0.91 -6.64
CA VAL A 139 -12.27 -0.35 -5.39
C VAL A 139 -13.24 -1.30 -4.72
N ASP A 140 -13.71 -0.92 -3.53
CA ASP A 140 -14.66 -1.70 -2.71
C ASP A 140 -14.18 -3.13 -2.42
N VAL A 141 -12.86 -3.35 -2.40
CA VAL A 141 -12.25 -4.66 -2.22
C VAL A 141 -12.59 -5.15 -0.80
N PRO A 142 -13.29 -6.28 -0.64
CA PRO A 142 -13.59 -6.80 0.68
C PRO A 142 -12.31 -7.08 1.48
N ARG A 143 -12.38 -6.87 2.79
CA ARG A 143 -11.26 -7.00 3.73
C ARG A 143 -10.88 -8.46 4.01
N ASN A 144 -10.58 -9.21 2.96
CA ASN A 144 -10.11 -10.59 3.06
C ASN A 144 -9.05 -10.90 1.99
N PRO A 145 -8.09 -11.81 2.30
CA PRO A 145 -7.05 -12.19 1.35
C PRO A 145 -7.54 -12.78 0.03
N SER A 146 -8.65 -13.52 0.03
CA SER A 146 -9.16 -14.15 -1.19
C SER A 146 -9.66 -13.13 -2.23
N CYS A 147 -10.19 -11.98 -1.82
CA CYS A 147 -10.63 -10.93 -2.73
C CYS A 147 -9.45 -10.13 -3.29
N GLU A 148 -8.44 -9.82 -2.48
CA GLU A 148 -7.19 -9.23 -2.98
C GLU A 148 -6.47 -10.23 -3.91
N ALA A 149 -6.45 -11.52 -3.59
CA ALA A 149 -5.91 -12.57 -4.46
C ALA A 149 -6.67 -12.68 -5.80
N LYS A 150 -8.00 -12.52 -5.79
CA LYS A 150 -8.80 -12.46 -7.02
C LYS A 150 -8.39 -11.28 -7.89
N ALA A 151 -8.20 -10.10 -7.27
CA ALA A 151 -7.67 -8.94 -7.97
C ALA A 151 -6.25 -9.21 -8.51
N ARG A 152 -5.39 -9.88 -7.74
CA ARG A 152 -4.00 -10.22 -8.12
C ARG A 152 -3.96 -11.09 -9.37
N THR A 153 -4.82 -12.10 -9.44
CA THR A 153 -5.00 -12.91 -10.64
C THR A 153 -5.54 -12.09 -11.81
N PHE A 154 -6.48 -11.17 -11.56
CA PHE A 154 -7.03 -10.32 -12.60
C PHE A 154 -6.00 -9.35 -13.19
N PHE A 155 -5.14 -8.77 -12.34
CA PHE A 155 -4.05 -7.87 -12.73
C PHE A 155 -2.76 -8.59 -13.16
N ASP A 156 -2.76 -9.92 -13.22
CA ASP A 156 -1.61 -10.76 -13.62
C ASP A 156 -0.32 -10.49 -12.81
N VAL A 157 -0.47 -10.27 -11.50
CA VAL A 157 0.66 -9.98 -10.61
C VAL A 157 1.16 -11.26 -9.95
N THR A 158 2.48 -11.49 -10.03
CA THR A 158 3.11 -12.70 -9.48
C THR A 158 3.09 -12.71 -7.95
N ALA A 159 2.71 -13.85 -7.38
CA ALA A 159 2.75 -14.08 -5.94
C ALA A 159 4.19 -14.20 -5.42
N HIS A 160 4.49 -13.59 -4.27
CA HIS A 160 5.77 -13.78 -3.58
C HIS A 160 5.62 -13.53 -2.07
N ALA A 161 6.64 -13.92 -1.29
CA ALA A 161 6.63 -13.74 0.16
C ALA A 161 6.97 -12.30 0.58
N THR A 162 6.53 -11.89 1.77
CA THR A 162 6.91 -10.62 2.41
C THR A 162 6.96 -10.79 3.93
N PRO A 163 7.93 -10.20 4.64
CA PRO A 163 7.95 -10.23 6.10
C PRO A 163 6.63 -9.77 6.74
N GLY A 164 6.20 -10.46 7.81
CA GLY A 164 4.94 -10.16 8.51
C GLY A 164 3.67 -10.72 7.85
N VAL A 165 3.78 -11.37 6.69
CA VAL A 165 2.70 -12.15 6.09
C VAL A 165 3.11 -13.62 6.07
N ASP A 166 2.21 -14.51 6.47
CA ASP A 166 2.48 -15.94 6.41
C ASP A 166 2.56 -16.42 4.95
N VAL A 167 3.42 -17.41 4.72
CA VAL A 167 3.69 -17.93 3.37
C VAL A 167 2.45 -18.51 2.70
N GLU A 168 1.53 -19.09 3.48
CA GLU A 168 0.26 -19.61 2.98
C GLU A 168 -0.59 -18.49 2.41
N THR A 169 -0.74 -17.40 3.16
CA THR A 169 -1.46 -16.21 2.71
C THR A 169 -0.80 -15.60 1.48
N SER A 170 0.52 -15.40 1.52
CA SER A 170 1.24 -14.74 0.42
C SER A 170 1.25 -15.56 -0.88
N LEU A 171 1.46 -16.87 -0.81
CA LEU A 171 1.75 -17.70 -1.99
C LEU A 171 0.56 -18.53 -2.47
N TYR A 172 -0.32 -18.97 -1.55
CA TYR A 172 -1.29 -20.02 -1.84
C TYR A 172 -2.75 -19.60 -1.66
N THR A 173 -3.02 -18.37 -1.19
CA THR A 173 -4.39 -17.85 -1.15
C THR A 173 -5.03 -17.89 -2.52
N ASP A 174 -6.15 -18.61 -2.62
CA ASP A 174 -6.96 -18.65 -3.82
C ASP A 174 -7.88 -17.42 -3.93
N GLY A 175 -8.23 -17.08 -5.18
CA GLY A 175 -9.08 -15.94 -5.51
C GLY A 175 -10.57 -16.16 -5.27
N ARG A 176 -10.98 -17.03 -4.32
CA ARG A 176 -12.41 -17.33 -4.09
C ARG A 176 -13.10 -16.16 -3.38
N CYS A 177 -13.56 -15.21 -4.18
CA CYS A 177 -14.34 -14.06 -3.75
C CYS A 177 -15.62 -13.99 -4.60
N PRO A 178 -16.72 -14.66 -4.18
CA PRO A 178 -17.91 -14.81 -5.01
C PRO A 178 -18.80 -13.56 -5.06
N LEU A 179 -18.71 -12.68 -4.06
CA LEU A 179 -19.57 -11.49 -3.93
C LEU A 179 -18.93 -10.21 -4.48
N TRP A 180 -17.71 -10.30 -5.02
CA TRP A 180 -17.00 -9.15 -5.57
C TRP A 180 -16.16 -9.58 -6.77
N ASP A 181 -16.17 -8.77 -7.81
CA ASP A 181 -15.42 -9.02 -9.04
C ASP A 181 -14.68 -7.75 -9.47
N PRO A 182 -13.35 -7.78 -9.65
CA PRO A 182 -12.59 -6.59 -10.00
C PRO A 182 -13.13 -5.92 -11.26
N LYS A 183 -13.60 -6.68 -12.26
CA LYS A 183 -14.15 -6.13 -13.52
C LYS A 183 -15.36 -5.22 -13.32
N MET A 184 -16.13 -5.43 -12.26
CA MET A 184 -17.33 -4.64 -11.95
C MET A 184 -17.03 -3.46 -11.01
N HIS A 185 -15.83 -3.41 -10.45
CA HIS A 185 -15.40 -2.42 -9.46
C HIS A 185 -14.11 -1.70 -9.90
N MET A 186 -13.93 -1.52 -11.22
CA MET A 186 -12.87 -0.68 -11.75
C MET A 186 -13.34 0.76 -11.90
N VAL A 187 -12.54 1.71 -11.43
CA VAL A 187 -12.72 3.15 -11.64
C VAL A 187 -11.44 3.77 -12.15
N ASP A 188 -11.51 4.95 -12.77
CA ASP A 188 -10.31 5.76 -12.98
C ASP A 188 -9.66 6.06 -11.63
N VAL A 189 -8.32 5.99 -11.55
CA VAL A 189 -7.63 6.16 -10.26
C VAL A 189 -7.86 7.54 -9.65
N GLU A 190 -8.08 8.56 -10.48
CA GLU A 190 -8.46 9.92 -10.04
C GLU A 190 -9.82 9.93 -9.32
N ASP A 191 -10.75 9.06 -9.73
CA ASP A 191 -12.08 8.93 -9.15
C ASP A 191 -12.10 8.09 -7.85
N ALA A 192 -11.03 7.34 -7.57
CA ALA A 192 -10.91 6.51 -6.36
C ALA A 192 -10.89 7.36 -5.07
N LEU A 193 -10.55 8.65 -5.16
CA LEU A 193 -10.57 9.60 -4.03
C LEU A 193 -11.97 9.95 -3.55
N ASP A 194 -12.87 10.24 -4.49
CA ASP A 194 -14.07 11.01 -4.21
C ASP A 194 -15.32 10.15 -3.98
N LYS A 195 -15.32 8.92 -4.51
CA LYS A 195 -16.53 8.08 -4.57
C LYS A 195 -16.49 6.84 -3.67
N HIS A 196 -15.31 6.46 -3.15
CA HIS A 196 -15.10 5.20 -2.43
C HIS A 196 -14.33 5.39 -1.10
N PRO A 197 -14.90 6.08 -0.10
CA PRO A 197 -14.27 6.19 1.21
C PRO A 197 -14.18 4.82 1.89
N VAL A 198 -13.03 4.51 2.50
CA VAL A 198 -12.89 3.30 3.32
C VAL A 198 -13.69 3.47 4.61
N ASP A 199 -14.80 2.76 4.74
CA ASP A 199 -15.60 2.77 5.97
C ASP A 199 -15.00 1.81 7.00
N PHE A 200 -14.14 2.35 7.89
CA PHE A 200 -13.58 1.58 9.01
C PHE A 200 -14.61 1.23 10.08
N LYS A 201 -15.85 1.75 10.04
CA LYS A 201 -16.86 1.57 11.09
C LYS A 201 -17.77 0.35 10.89
N VAL A 202 -17.66 -0.40 9.79
CA VAL A 202 -18.59 -1.51 9.48
C VAL A 202 -17.86 -2.84 9.39
N THR A 203 -17.69 -3.51 10.54
CA THR A 203 -18.17 -4.88 10.82
C THR A 203 -17.42 -5.49 12.01
N GLY A 204 -18.17 -5.79 13.06
CA GLY A 204 -17.71 -6.61 14.16
C GLY A 204 -17.42 -8.04 13.69
N ARG A 205 -16.19 -8.50 13.96
CA ARG A 205 -15.85 -9.87 14.39
C ARG A 205 -16.89 -10.92 13.98
N GLN A 206 -16.76 -11.52 12.79
CA GLN A 206 -17.27 -12.89 12.62
C GLN A 206 -16.46 -13.75 13.59
N LYS A 207 -17.06 -14.07 14.74
CA LYS A 207 -16.51 -15.02 15.70
C LYS A 207 -16.37 -16.37 15.00
N SER A 208 -15.15 -16.74 14.64
CA SER A 208 -14.75 -18.13 14.53
C SER A 208 -14.83 -18.75 15.93
N GLY A 209 -15.95 -19.37 16.23
CA GLY A 209 -16.19 -20.02 17.53
C GLY A 209 -16.92 -21.33 17.30
N GLY A 210 -16.15 -22.40 17.12
CA GLY A 210 -16.69 -23.75 17.21
C GLY A 210 -17.18 -24.02 18.63
N GLU A 211 -18.49 -24.12 18.80
CA GLU A 211 -19.07 -24.69 20.00
C GLU A 211 -19.15 -26.21 19.85
N ARG A 212 -18.22 -26.87 20.53
CA ARG A 212 -18.36 -28.28 20.90
C ARG A 212 -19.61 -28.40 21.77
N ASN A 213 -20.59 -29.16 21.30
CA ASN A 213 -21.72 -29.62 22.09
C ASN A 213 -21.21 -30.38 23.33
N VAL A 214 -21.26 -29.72 24.49
CA VAL A 214 -21.14 -30.36 25.80
C VAL A 214 -22.52 -30.32 26.44
N GLY A 215 -22.95 -31.50 26.88
CA GLY A 215 -24.34 -31.87 27.11
C GLY A 215 -25.13 -30.98 28.06
N ARG A 216 -26.44 -30.95 27.82
CA ARG A 216 -27.42 -30.65 28.85
C ARG A 216 -28.44 -31.79 28.94
N ARG A 217 -28.43 -32.40 30.11
CA ARG A 217 -29.36 -33.39 30.65
C ARG A 217 -30.79 -32.86 30.53
N VAL A 218 -31.69 -33.66 29.97
CA VAL A 218 -33.15 -33.45 30.02
C VAL A 218 -33.67 -34.18 31.23
N ASP A 219 -34.19 -33.43 32.20
CA ASP A 219 -35.02 -33.90 33.30
C ASP A 219 -36.13 -32.86 33.53
N GLU A 220 -37.38 -33.34 33.63
CA GLU A 220 -38.59 -32.74 34.25
C GLU A 220 -39.15 -31.46 33.59
N TYR A 221 -40.38 -31.40 33.06
CA TYR A 221 -41.70 -31.88 33.51
C TYR A 221 -42.59 -32.24 32.32
#